data_AF-A0A512DLA0-F1
#
_entry.id   AF-A0A512DLA0-F1
#
_cell.length_a   1.000
_cell.length_b   1.000
_cell.length_c   1.000
_cell.angle_alpha   90.00
_cell.angle_beta   90.00
_cell.angle_gamma   90.00
#
_symmetry.space_group_name_H-M   'P 1'
#
loop_
_entity.id
_entity.type
_entity.pdbx_description
1 polymer ?
#
loop_
_entity_poly.entity_id
_entity_poly.type
_entity_poly.pdbx_seq_one_letter_code
_entity_poly.pdbx_strand_id
1 'polypeptide(L)'
;MGGVANLALQAIPVIASAQKTVSGFQSAGDARYAVQLEAQQRADALAFEKQKAADALALEREKIAASQKEAADQKKHAEDVLRETQSLQRRQLLEGQAKSDQAQQEDVALRRAQIDSSAASDEAARLKALRKTVGRTRASLGTRGGGTSDGSGEAVLLGMVADTHRNQQEADATDRLRTQALAQEVTATQKSNLLERSQLAEKQRLELFSNAY
;
A
#
# COMPACT_ATOMS: atom_id res chain seq x y z
N MET A 1 12.76 -77.39 -26.88
CA MET A 1 12.40 -77.06 -25.48
C MET A 1 10.89 -77.31 -25.36
N GLY A 2 10.37 -78.48 -24.99
CA GLY A 2 10.90 -79.58 -24.18
C GLY A 2 10.03 -79.73 -22.92
N GLY A 3 9.32 -80.86 -22.78
CA GLY A 3 8.53 -81.26 -21.60
C GLY A 3 7.02 -81.39 -21.91
N VAL A 4 6.40 -82.51 -22.35
CA VAL A 4 6.34 -83.90 -21.82
C VAL A 4 6.31 -83.99 -20.30
N ALA A 5 5.48 -84.77 -19.62
CA ALA A 5 4.32 -85.61 -19.89
C ALA A 5 3.79 -86.01 -18.50
N ASN A 6 2.53 -86.40 -18.34
CA ASN A 6 2.26 -87.55 -17.48
C ASN A 6 0.94 -88.23 -17.81
N LEU A 7 1.08 -89.51 -18.16
CA LEU A 7 0.02 -90.48 -18.37
C LEU A 7 -0.60 -90.87 -17.02
N ALA A 8 -1.90 -91.14 -17.04
CA ALA A 8 -2.46 -92.24 -16.26
C ALA A 8 -3.61 -92.86 -17.07
N LEU A 9 -3.38 -94.11 -17.46
CA LEU A 9 -4.24 -94.99 -18.24
C LEU A 9 -5.09 -95.85 -17.27
N GLN A 10 -6.19 -96.42 -17.79
CA GLN A 10 -7.05 -97.49 -17.23
C GLN A 10 -8.21 -96.97 -16.36
N ALA A 11 -9.47 -97.42 -16.50
CA ALA A 11 -10.00 -98.62 -17.15
C ALA A 11 -11.44 -98.37 -17.66
N ILE A 12 -11.82 -99.16 -18.66
CA ILE A 12 -13.17 -99.29 -19.23
C ILE A 12 -14.04 -100.14 -18.28
N PRO A 13 -15.34 -99.83 -18.13
CA PRO A 13 -16.32 -100.83 -18.53
C PRO A 13 -17.36 -100.26 -19.50
N VAL A 14 -17.53 -100.96 -20.63
CA VAL A 14 -18.69 -100.92 -21.51
C VAL A 14 -19.75 -101.86 -20.92
N ILE A 15 -21.01 -101.67 -21.34
CA ILE A 15 -22.25 -102.41 -21.03
C ILE A 15 -23.03 -101.72 -19.89
N ALA A 16 -24.29 -101.31 -19.99
CA ALA A 16 -25.35 -101.67 -20.92
C ALA A 16 -26.39 -100.54 -21.01
N SER A 17 -27.10 -100.54 -22.14
CA SER A 17 -28.54 -100.26 -22.30
C SER A 17 -29.28 -99.58 -21.14
N ALA A 18 -29.99 -98.51 -21.44
CA ALA A 18 -31.42 -98.63 -21.77
C ALA A 18 -32.02 -97.24 -21.94
N GLN A 19 -32.91 -97.18 -22.92
CA GLN A 19 -33.85 -96.10 -23.18
C GLN A 19 -34.38 -95.44 -21.90
N LYS A 20 -34.28 -94.11 -21.82
CA LYS A 20 -35.32 -93.34 -21.14
C LYS A 20 -35.43 -91.93 -21.71
N THR A 21 -36.46 -91.80 -22.55
CA THR A 21 -37.38 -90.67 -22.64
C THR A 21 -36.83 -89.30 -23.01
N VAL A 22 -37.25 -88.89 -24.21
CA VAL A 22 -37.20 -87.58 -24.87
C VAL A 22 -38.03 -86.52 -24.11
N SER A 23 -37.83 -86.36 -22.80
CA SER A 23 -38.56 -85.39 -21.96
C SER A 23 -37.66 -84.35 -21.28
N GLY A 24 -36.38 -84.26 -21.66
CA GLY A 24 -35.39 -83.35 -21.03
C GLY A 24 -35.02 -82.09 -21.83
N PHE A 25 -35.45 -81.94 -23.09
CA PHE A 25 -35.08 -80.79 -23.92
C PHE A 25 -35.95 -79.54 -23.68
N GLN A 26 -37.19 -79.70 -23.20
CA GLN A 26 -38.07 -78.58 -22.85
C GLN A 26 -37.66 -77.93 -21.51
N SER A 27 -37.37 -78.73 -20.47
CA SER A 27 -36.95 -78.20 -19.15
C SER A 27 -35.55 -77.58 -19.14
N ALA A 28 -34.63 -78.03 -20.00
CA ALA A 28 -33.30 -77.42 -20.15
C ALA A 28 -33.34 -76.08 -20.92
N GLY A 29 -34.31 -75.90 -21.83
CA GLY A 29 -34.57 -74.63 -22.51
C GLY A 29 -35.20 -73.60 -21.56
N ASP A 30 -36.18 -74.03 -20.76
CA ASP A 30 -36.82 -73.20 -19.74
C ASP A 30 -35.84 -72.76 -18.64
N ALA A 31 -34.94 -73.66 -18.20
CA ALA A 31 -33.89 -73.32 -17.24
C ALA A 31 -32.86 -72.33 -17.80
N ARG A 32 -32.49 -72.44 -19.08
CA ARG A 32 -31.59 -71.48 -19.75
C ARG A 32 -32.25 -70.11 -19.94
N TYR A 33 -33.54 -70.09 -20.28
CA TYR A 33 -34.32 -68.86 -20.41
C TYR A 33 -34.48 -68.14 -19.05
N ALA A 34 -34.74 -68.88 -17.97
CA ALA A 34 -34.80 -68.33 -16.61
C ALA A 34 -33.45 -67.73 -16.17
N VAL A 35 -32.33 -68.44 -16.40
CA VAL A 35 -30.98 -67.93 -16.12
C VAL A 35 -30.65 -66.70 -16.96
N GLN A 36 -31.08 -66.66 -18.22
CA GLN A 36 -30.88 -65.51 -19.10
C GLN A 36 -31.72 -64.29 -18.68
N LEU A 37 -32.96 -64.50 -18.23
CA LEU A 37 -33.82 -63.46 -17.69
C LEU A 37 -33.26 -62.88 -16.39
N GLU A 38 -32.76 -63.74 -15.48
CA GLU A 38 -32.07 -63.29 -14.26
C GLU A 38 -30.79 -62.52 -14.57
N ALA A 39 -30.02 -62.95 -15.58
CA ALA A 39 -28.83 -62.24 -16.02
C ALA A 39 -29.17 -60.85 -16.61
N GLN A 40 -30.27 -60.74 -17.36
CA GLN A 40 -30.78 -59.45 -17.85
C GLN A 40 -31.21 -58.54 -16.69
N GLN A 41 -32.00 -59.04 -15.74
CA GLN A 41 -32.42 -58.26 -14.57
C GLN A 41 -31.24 -57.78 -13.72
N ARG A 42 -30.20 -58.61 -13.56
CA ARG A 42 -28.96 -58.19 -12.88
C ARG A 42 -28.18 -57.15 -13.67
N ALA A 43 -28.12 -57.27 -15.00
CA ALA A 43 -27.47 -56.28 -15.85
C ALA A 43 -28.19 -54.92 -15.79
N ASP A 44 -29.52 -54.92 -15.82
CA ASP A 44 -30.34 -53.71 -15.71
C ASP A 44 -30.21 -53.06 -14.33
N ALA A 45 -30.19 -53.86 -13.25
CA ALA A 45 -29.94 -53.37 -11.90
C ALA A 45 -28.56 -52.71 -11.76
N LEU A 46 -27.51 -53.34 -12.30
CA LEU A 46 -26.16 -52.77 -12.30
C LEU A 46 -26.06 -51.50 -13.16
N ALA A 47 -26.79 -51.43 -14.27
CA ALA A 47 -26.84 -50.22 -15.10
C ALA A 47 -27.51 -49.06 -14.37
N PHE A 48 -28.62 -49.33 -13.67
CA PHE A 48 -29.32 -48.35 -12.85
C PHE A 48 -28.45 -47.83 -11.68
N GLU A 49 -27.73 -48.71 -10.97
CA GLU A 49 -26.80 -48.29 -9.92
C GLU A 49 -25.65 -47.44 -10.46
N LYS A 50 -25.07 -47.81 -11.61
CA LYS A 50 -24.03 -47.01 -12.28
C LYS A 50 -24.54 -45.63 -12.67
N GLN A 51 -25.77 -45.53 -13.18
CA GLN A 51 -26.39 -44.26 -13.54
C GLN A 51 -26.61 -43.38 -12.30
N LYS A 52 -27.17 -43.94 -11.23
CA LYS A 52 -27.34 -43.22 -9.95
C LYS A 52 -26.01 -42.71 -9.37
N ALA A 53 -24.95 -43.51 -9.46
CA ALA A 53 -23.61 -43.11 -9.04
C ALA A 53 -23.03 -41.99 -9.92
N ALA A 54 -23.25 -42.05 -11.24
CA ALA A 54 -22.83 -41.00 -12.17
C ALA A 54 -23.55 -39.66 -11.91
N ASP A 55 -24.86 -39.71 -11.66
CA ASP A 55 -25.67 -38.52 -11.34
C ASP A 55 -25.25 -37.88 -10.01
N ALA A 56 -24.96 -38.70 -8.99
CA ALA A 56 -24.44 -38.22 -7.71
C ALA A 56 -23.08 -37.51 -7.87
N LEU A 57 -22.16 -38.09 -8.66
CA LEU A 57 -20.87 -37.48 -8.96
C LEU A 57 -21.01 -36.18 -9.76
N ALA A 58 -21.97 -36.10 -10.69
CA ALA A 58 -22.23 -34.88 -11.45
C ALA A 58 -22.73 -33.74 -10.54
N LEU A 59 -23.64 -34.05 -9.63
CA LEU A 59 -24.19 -33.10 -8.67
C LEU A 59 -23.11 -32.62 -7.67
N GLU A 60 -22.22 -33.50 -7.22
CA GLU A 60 -21.06 -33.10 -6.40
C GLU A 60 -20.09 -32.18 -7.16
N ARG A 61 -19.79 -32.48 -8.43
CA ARG A 61 -18.94 -31.62 -9.27
C ARG A 61 -19.56 -30.24 -9.47
N GLU A 62 -20.87 -30.17 -9.68
CA GLU A 62 -21.59 -28.90 -9.81
C GLU A 62 -21.53 -28.09 -8.51
N LYS A 63 -21.72 -28.72 -7.35
CA LYS A 63 -21.58 -28.06 -6.04
C LYS A 63 -20.17 -27.52 -5.81
N ILE A 64 -19.14 -28.31 -6.13
CA ILE A 64 -17.74 -27.88 -6.02
C ILE A 64 -17.49 -26.70 -6.96
N ALA A 65 -17.94 -26.77 -8.21
CA ALA A 65 -17.78 -25.68 -9.17
C ALA A 65 -18.53 -24.40 -8.74
N ALA A 66 -19.73 -24.52 -8.16
CA ALA A 66 -20.48 -23.40 -7.60
C ALA A 66 -19.74 -22.76 -6.42
N SER A 67 -19.26 -23.56 -5.46
CA SER A 67 -18.48 -23.05 -4.32
C SER A 67 -17.17 -22.37 -4.75
N GLN A 68 -16.51 -22.85 -5.79
CA GLN A 68 -15.30 -22.25 -6.33
C GLN A 68 -15.59 -20.91 -7.01
N LYS A 69 -16.72 -20.79 -7.72
CA LYS A 69 -17.17 -19.52 -8.31
C LYS A 69 -17.49 -18.51 -7.22
N GLU A 70 -18.26 -18.89 -6.20
CA GLU A 70 -18.58 -18.02 -5.06
C GLU A 70 -17.31 -17.55 -4.34
N ALA A 71 -16.35 -18.45 -4.09
CA ALA A 71 -15.07 -18.10 -3.49
C ALA A 71 -14.25 -17.14 -4.38
N ALA A 72 -14.29 -17.31 -5.71
CA ALA A 72 -13.61 -16.41 -6.63
C ALA A 72 -14.25 -15.02 -6.67
N ASP A 73 -15.59 -14.94 -6.60
CA ASP A 73 -16.31 -13.67 -6.60
C ASP A 73 -16.11 -12.92 -5.27
N GLN A 74 -16.07 -13.64 -4.14
CA GLN A 74 -15.71 -13.06 -2.84
C GLN A 74 -14.29 -12.48 -2.84
N LYS A 75 -13.32 -13.19 -3.44
CA LYS A 75 -11.94 -12.70 -3.58
C LYS A 75 -11.87 -11.41 -4.41
N LYS A 76 -12.54 -11.38 -5.56
CA LYS A 76 -12.60 -10.17 -6.40
C LYS A 76 -13.22 -9.00 -5.65
N HIS A 77 -14.33 -9.23 -4.96
CA HIS A 77 -14.99 -8.16 -4.19
C HIS A 77 -14.07 -7.64 -3.08
N ALA A 78 -13.36 -8.52 -2.38
CA ALA A 78 -12.39 -8.11 -1.36
C ALA A 78 -11.22 -7.29 -1.96
N GLU A 79 -10.71 -7.68 -3.13
CA GLU A 79 -9.68 -6.92 -3.85
C GLU A 79 -10.18 -5.54 -4.30
N ASP A 80 -11.42 -5.44 -4.79
CA ASP A 80 -12.01 -4.18 -5.22
C ASP A 80 -12.21 -3.22 -4.05
N VAL A 81 -12.75 -3.70 -2.92
CA VAL A 81 -12.88 -2.91 -1.68
C VAL A 81 -11.49 -2.46 -1.18
N LEU A 82 -10.49 -3.31 -1.24
CA LEU A 82 -9.11 -2.94 -0.88
C LEU A 82 -8.57 -1.84 -1.80
N ARG A 83 -8.77 -1.94 -3.11
CA ARG A 83 -8.33 -0.90 -4.06
C ARG A 83 -9.03 0.43 -3.80
N GLU A 84 -10.32 0.40 -3.56
CA GLU A 84 -11.10 1.61 -3.26
C GLU A 84 -10.60 2.28 -1.97
N THR A 85 -10.42 1.52 -0.90
CA THR A 85 -9.92 2.04 0.38
C THR A 85 -8.50 2.63 0.25
N GLN A 86 -7.60 1.95 -0.46
CA GLN A 86 -6.25 2.48 -0.74
C GLN A 86 -6.29 3.76 -1.59
N SER A 87 -7.19 3.84 -2.57
CA SER A 87 -7.36 5.04 -3.39
C SER A 87 -7.87 6.23 -2.57
N LEU A 88 -8.81 5.97 -1.65
CA LEU A 88 -9.38 6.97 -0.77
C LEU A 88 -8.36 7.48 0.24
N GLN A 89 -7.61 6.59 0.89
CA GLN A 89 -6.50 6.96 1.79
C GLN A 89 -5.46 7.82 1.07
N ARG A 90 -5.08 7.45 -0.16
CA ARG A 90 -4.13 8.24 -0.96
C ARG A 90 -4.68 9.63 -1.25
N ARG A 91 -5.95 9.74 -1.64
CA ARG A 91 -6.60 11.02 -1.93
C ARG A 91 -6.65 11.91 -0.68
N GLN A 92 -7.07 11.35 0.45
CA GLN A 92 -7.11 12.07 1.73
C GLN A 92 -5.73 12.59 2.15
N LEU A 93 -4.68 11.76 1.98
CA LEU A 93 -3.31 12.20 2.26
C LEU A 93 -2.90 13.36 1.34
N LEU A 94 -3.15 13.25 0.03
CA LEU A 94 -2.78 14.30 -0.93
C LEU A 94 -3.55 15.60 -0.68
N GLU A 95 -4.84 15.52 -0.36
CA GLU A 95 -5.64 16.69 0.00
C GLU A 95 -5.17 17.35 1.30
N GLY A 96 -4.84 16.54 2.32
CA GLY A 96 -4.28 17.03 3.58
C GLY A 96 -2.95 17.74 3.37
N GLN A 97 -2.06 17.16 2.55
CA GLN A 97 -0.78 17.75 2.22
C GLN A 97 -0.92 19.03 1.39
N ALA A 98 -1.81 19.08 0.40
CA ALA A 98 -2.04 20.29 -0.38
C ALA A 98 -2.52 21.45 0.50
N LYS A 99 -3.43 21.19 1.45
CA LYS A 99 -3.88 22.20 2.42
C LYS A 99 -2.76 22.64 3.35
N SER A 100 -1.95 21.71 3.84
CA SER A 100 -0.80 22.02 4.69
C SER A 100 0.25 22.84 3.95
N ASP A 101 0.56 22.48 2.70
CA ASP A 101 1.52 23.20 1.85
C ASP A 101 1.03 24.63 1.57
N GLN A 102 -0.25 24.81 1.30
CA GLN A 102 -0.85 26.14 1.11
C GLN A 102 -0.76 26.98 2.39
N ALA A 103 -1.18 26.43 3.53
CA ALA A 103 -1.12 27.14 4.81
C ALA A 103 0.33 27.51 5.18
N GLN A 104 1.29 26.62 4.90
CA GLN A 104 2.71 26.88 5.13
C GLN A 104 3.24 27.98 4.20
N GLN A 105 2.84 28.01 2.92
CA GLN A 105 3.24 29.08 2.01
C GLN A 105 2.72 30.44 2.47
N GLU A 106 1.47 30.50 2.91
CA GLU A 106 0.85 31.72 3.46
C GLU A 106 1.56 32.18 4.75
N ASP A 107 1.84 31.27 5.68
CA ASP A 107 2.58 31.57 6.92
C ASP A 107 4.01 32.05 6.63
N VAL A 108 4.73 31.39 5.73
CA VAL A 108 6.09 31.81 5.34
C VAL A 108 6.07 33.19 4.69
N ALA A 109 5.11 33.47 3.82
CA ALA A 109 4.96 34.78 3.19
C ALA A 109 4.67 35.87 4.25
N LEU A 110 3.78 35.58 5.19
CA LEU A 110 3.45 36.49 6.29
C LEU A 110 4.67 36.76 7.19
N ARG A 111 5.39 35.72 7.60
CA ARG A 111 6.58 35.85 8.46
C ARG A 111 7.70 36.61 7.75
N ARG A 112 7.88 36.41 6.44
CA ARG A 112 8.82 37.22 5.64
C ARG A 112 8.42 38.69 5.63
N ALA A 113 7.16 38.99 5.36
CA ALA A 113 6.66 40.36 5.37
C ALA A 113 6.82 41.02 6.76
N GLN A 114 6.63 40.25 7.84
CA GLN A 114 6.87 40.72 9.21
C GLN A 114 8.35 41.02 9.46
N ILE A 115 9.27 40.15 9.03
CA ILE A 115 10.72 40.40 9.13
C ILE A 115 11.07 41.68 8.39
N ASP A 116 10.66 41.82 7.12
CA ASP A 116 10.97 42.99 6.29
C ASP A 116 10.39 44.28 6.88
N SER A 117 9.14 44.23 7.36
CA SER A 117 8.50 45.38 8.02
C SER A 117 9.21 45.74 9.33
N SER A 118 9.62 44.76 10.13
CA SER A 118 10.32 44.99 11.38
C SER A 118 11.70 45.61 11.13
N ALA A 119 12.46 45.07 10.18
CA ALA A 119 13.76 45.60 9.75
C ALA A 119 13.65 47.04 9.25
N ALA A 120 12.65 47.35 8.43
CA ALA A 120 12.42 48.72 7.94
C ALA A 120 12.08 49.69 9.09
N SER A 121 11.27 49.25 10.05
CA SER A 121 10.90 50.07 11.21
C SER A 121 12.09 50.32 12.15
N ASP A 122 12.92 49.29 12.36
CA ASP A 122 14.10 49.36 13.21
C ASP A 122 15.16 50.27 12.59
N GLU A 123 15.35 50.19 11.27
CA GLU A 123 16.27 51.09 10.55
C GLU A 123 15.83 52.56 10.65
N ALA A 124 14.53 52.83 10.46
CA ALA A 124 13.99 54.19 10.62
C ALA A 124 14.19 54.71 12.05
N ALA A 125 13.97 53.88 13.06
CA ALA A 125 14.19 54.22 14.46
C ALA A 125 15.68 54.48 14.75
N ARG A 126 16.58 53.65 14.22
CA ARG A 126 18.04 53.76 14.36
C ARG A 126 18.55 55.07 13.77
N LEU A 127 18.16 55.40 12.54
CA LEU A 127 18.56 56.65 11.87
C LEU A 127 18.04 57.89 12.62
N LYS A 128 16.80 57.84 13.13
CA LYS A 128 16.23 58.92 13.94
C LYS A 128 17.01 59.11 15.24
N ALA A 129 17.35 58.01 15.93
CA ALA A 129 18.15 58.04 17.14
C ALA A 129 19.55 58.60 16.85
N LEU A 130 20.23 58.13 15.79
CA LEU A 130 21.53 58.62 15.37
C LEU A 130 21.51 60.13 15.11
N ARG A 131 20.54 60.64 14.33
CA ARG A 131 20.41 62.08 14.06
C ARG A 131 20.24 62.90 15.34
N LYS A 132 19.41 62.41 16.28
CA LYS A 132 19.18 63.08 17.57
C LYS A 132 20.47 63.10 18.41
N THR A 133 21.18 61.99 18.49
CA THR A 133 22.42 61.86 19.26
C THR A 133 23.53 62.72 18.66
N VAL A 134 23.75 62.67 17.35
CA VAL A 134 24.73 63.51 16.65
C VAL A 134 24.43 65.00 16.85
N GLY A 135 23.16 65.41 16.72
CA GLY A 135 22.75 66.79 16.97
C GLY A 135 23.03 67.25 18.41
N ARG A 136 22.72 66.41 19.40
CA ARG A 136 23.00 66.69 20.82
C ARG A 136 24.51 66.77 21.09
N THR A 137 25.30 65.87 20.53
CA THR A 137 26.75 65.85 20.69
C THR A 137 27.38 67.10 20.07
N ARG A 138 26.97 67.49 18.85
CA ARG A 138 27.42 68.75 18.21
C ARG A 138 27.08 69.99 19.03
N ALA A 139 25.84 70.08 19.53
CA ALA A 139 25.43 71.19 20.38
C ALA A 139 26.23 71.26 21.68
N SER A 140 26.51 70.11 22.32
CA SER A 140 27.30 70.06 23.54
C SER A 140 28.78 70.37 23.35
N LEU A 141 29.37 70.05 22.19
CA LEU A 141 30.75 70.39 21.87
C LEU A 141 30.88 71.90 21.65
N GLY A 142 29.98 72.48 20.86
CA GLY A 142 29.96 73.93 20.60
C GLY A 142 29.82 74.80 21.86
N THR A 143 29.06 74.36 22.87
CA THR A 143 28.92 75.11 24.13
C THR A 143 30.13 75.01 25.06
N ARG A 144 31.00 74.02 24.89
CA ARG A 144 32.20 73.81 25.72
C ARG A 144 33.47 74.44 25.13
N GLY A 145 33.36 75.15 24.01
CA GLY A 145 34.48 75.82 23.35
C GLY A 145 35.41 74.89 22.57
N GLY A 146 35.17 73.58 22.58
CA GLY A 146 35.84 72.60 21.71
C GLY A 146 34.96 72.36 20.48
N GLY A 147 35.37 72.91 19.33
CA GLY A 147 34.62 72.74 18.09
C GLY A 147 34.73 71.31 17.54
N THR A 148 33.90 70.97 16.57
CA THR A 148 34.18 69.78 15.72
C THR A 148 35.44 69.98 14.86
N SER A 149 35.96 71.21 14.78
CA SER A 149 37.24 71.56 14.13
C SER A 149 38.47 71.01 14.86
N ASP A 150 38.36 70.79 16.16
CA ASP A 150 39.44 70.26 16.98
C ASP A 150 39.26 68.74 16.96
N GLY A 151 40.06 68.00 16.18
CA GLY A 151 39.81 66.62 15.74
C GLY A 151 39.31 65.59 16.78
N SER A 152 39.44 65.86 18.08
CA SER A 152 38.77 65.13 19.17
C SER A 152 37.25 65.12 19.06
N GLY A 153 36.60 66.21 18.64
CA GLY A 153 35.15 66.29 18.48
C GLY A 153 34.64 65.49 17.27
N GLU A 154 35.40 65.54 16.17
CA GLU A 154 35.18 64.73 14.97
C GLU A 154 35.30 63.22 15.29
N ALA A 155 36.32 62.83 16.06
CA ALA A 155 36.56 61.45 16.46
C ALA A 155 35.40 60.83 17.26
N VAL A 156 34.79 61.61 18.16
CA VAL A 156 33.62 61.18 18.94
C VAL A 156 32.41 60.92 18.03
N LEU A 157 32.16 61.81 17.06
CA LEU A 157 31.06 61.65 16.10
C LEU A 157 31.29 60.44 15.18
N LEU A 158 32.52 60.27 14.70
CA LEU A 158 32.91 59.10 13.89
C LEU A 158 32.73 57.79 14.68
N GLY A 159 33.11 57.77 15.97
CA GLY A 159 32.88 56.63 16.86
C GLY A 159 31.40 56.27 16.98
N MET A 160 30.53 57.27 17.22
CA MET A 160 29.07 57.04 17.30
C MET A 160 28.47 56.49 16.00
N VAL A 161 28.94 56.98 14.85
CA VAL A 161 28.51 56.46 13.54
C VAL A 161 29.01 55.03 13.34
N ALA A 162 30.26 54.73 13.70
CA ALA A 162 30.83 53.39 13.62
C ALA A 162 30.09 52.38 14.50
N ASP A 163 29.73 52.75 15.73
CA ASP A 163 28.94 51.90 16.62
C ASP A 163 27.52 51.66 16.07
N THR A 164 26.91 52.67 15.45
CA THR A 164 25.60 52.51 14.81
C THR A 164 25.67 51.57 13.62
N HIS A 165 26.75 51.64 12.83
CA HIS A 165 26.99 50.71 11.73
C HIS A 165 27.22 49.28 12.22
N ARG A 166 27.93 49.08 13.33
CA ARG A 166 28.07 47.75 13.97
C ARG A 166 26.70 47.20 14.37
N ASN A 167 25.87 48.01 15.02
CA ASN A 167 24.50 47.62 15.40
C ASN A 167 23.63 47.28 14.16
N GLN A 168 23.85 47.95 13.03
CA GLN A 168 23.20 47.60 11.76
C GLN A 168 23.63 46.22 11.27
N GLN A 169 24.93 45.94 11.25
CA GLN A 169 25.45 44.64 10.84
C GLN A 169 24.93 43.49 11.71
N GLU A 170 24.81 43.70 13.03
CA GLU A 170 24.25 42.70 13.95
C GLU A 170 22.75 42.46 13.73
N ALA A 171 21.98 43.53 13.47
CA ALA A 171 20.56 43.42 13.12
C ALA A 171 20.38 42.66 11.80
N ASP A 172 21.14 43.03 10.75
CA ASP A 172 21.10 42.36 9.45
C ASP A 172 21.49 40.88 9.56
N ALA A 173 22.47 40.54 10.41
CA ALA A 173 22.86 39.16 10.67
C ALA A 173 21.72 38.38 11.34
N THR A 174 21.02 39.01 12.29
CA THR A 174 19.87 38.42 12.98
C THR A 174 18.72 38.15 12.01
N ASP A 175 18.41 39.10 11.13
CA ASP A 175 17.34 38.92 10.14
C ASP A 175 17.69 37.84 9.11
N ARG A 176 18.96 37.77 8.67
CA ARG A 176 19.43 36.64 7.85
C ARG A 176 19.25 35.30 8.54
N LEU A 177 19.57 35.20 9.83
CA LEU A 177 19.34 33.96 10.61
C LEU A 177 17.86 33.60 10.68
N ARG A 178 16.97 34.58 10.87
CA ARG A 178 15.52 34.37 10.83
C ARG A 178 15.05 33.86 9.47
N THR A 179 15.50 34.47 8.38
CA THR A 179 15.17 34.01 7.02
C THR A 179 15.70 32.60 6.74
N GLN A 180 16.92 32.29 7.20
CA GLN A 180 17.50 30.95 7.08
C GLN A 180 16.72 29.91 7.88
N ALA A 181 16.31 30.23 9.11
CA ALA A 181 15.49 29.35 9.93
C ALA A 181 14.14 29.04 9.26
N LEU A 182 13.48 30.04 8.68
CA LEU A 182 12.26 29.84 7.89
C LEU A 182 12.49 28.91 6.68
N ALA A 183 13.62 29.05 5.98
CA ALA A 183 13.95 28.16 4.86
C ALA A 183 14.20 26.71 5.31
N GLN A 184 14.83 26.52 6.47
CA GLN A 184 15.04 25.20 7.07
C GLN A 184 13.72 24.57 7.51
N GLU A 185 12.81 25.34 8.10
CA GLU A 185 11.46 24.88 8.48
C GLU A 185 10.68 24.39 7.26
N VAL A 186 10.67 25.15 6.16
CA VAL A 186 10.04 24.73 4.89
C VAL A 186 10.64 23.43 4.37
N THR A 187 11.97 23.33 4.38
CA THR A 187 12.67 22.12 3.91
C THR A 187 12.34 20.91 4.80
N ALA A 188 12.21 21.11 6.11
CA ALA A 188 11.86 20.04 7.06
C ALA A 188 10.44 19.51 6.80
N THR A 189 9.45 20.39 6.60
CA THR A 189 8.07 19.99 6.29
C THR A 189 7.97 19.28 4.94
N GLN A 190 8.70 19.73 3.92
CA GLN A 190 8.73 19.02 2.64
C GLN A 190 9.28 17.59 2.78
N LYS A 191 10.32 17.43 3.61
CA LYS A 191 10.89 16.11 3.90
C LYS A 191 9.91 15.21 4.66
N SER A 192 9.17 15.75 5.64
CA SER A 192 8.13 14.96 6.33
C SER A 192 7.01 14.54 5.38
N ASN A 193 6.53 15.44 4.53
CA ASN A 193 5.49 15.13 3.55
C ASN A 193 5.94 14.04 2.57
N LEU A 194 7.21 14.08 2.13
CA LEU A 194 7.79 13.05 1.27
C LEU A 194 7.93 11.70 2.00
N LEU A 195 8.37 11.72 3.27
CA LEU A 195 8.47 10.51 4.09
C LEU A 195 7.10 9.86 4.29
N GLU A 196 6.06 10.64 4.60
CA GLU A 196 4.69 10.14 4.75
C GLU A 196 4.18 9.48 3.46
N ARG A 197 4.44 10.10 2.30
CA ARG A 197 4.12 9.50 0.99
C ARG A 197 4.82 8.16 0.81
N SER A 198 6.11 8.09 1.14
CA SER A 198 6.89 6.86 1.03
C SER A 198 6.37 5.77 1.97
N GLN A 199 6.02 6.13 3.21
CA GLN A 199 5.50 5.19 4.19
C GLN A 199 4.11 4.66 3.78
N LEU A 200 3.23 5.52 3.25
CA LEU A 200 1.94 5.07 2.74
C LEU A 200 2.11 4.14 1.55
N ALA A 201 2.99 4.47 0.60
CA ALA A 201 3.27 3.62 -0.55
C ALA A 201 3.80 2.24 -0.13
N GLU A 202 4.69 2.19 0.86
CA GLU A 202 5.22 0.93 1.38
C GLU A 202 4.14 0.12 2.12
N LYS A 203 3.29 0.75 2.93
CA LYS A 203 2.14 0.07 3.57
C LYS A 203 1.22 -0.56 2.52
N GLN A 204 0.87 0.20 1.47
CA GLN A 204 0.05 -0.31 0.37
C GLN A 204 0.71 -1.49 -0.34
N ARG A 205 2.03 -1.44 -0.53
CA ARG A 205 2.80 -2.53 -1.13
C ARG A 205 2.78 -3.79 -0.26
N LEU A 206 2.96 -3.64 1.06
CA LEU A 206 2.95 -4.76 2.01
C LEU A 206 1.57 -5.42 2.10
N GLU A 207 0.49 -4.63 2.09
CA GLU A 207 -0.89 -5.16 2.07
C GLU A 207 -1.19 -5.97 0.80
N LEU A 208 -0.67 -5.52 -0.36
CA LEU A 208 -0.80 -6.28 -1.60
C LEU A 208 -0.04 -7.60 -1.54
N PHE A 209 1.16 -7.62 -0.93
CA PHE A 209 1.91 -8.85 -0.74
C PHE A 209 1.25 -9.79 0.27
N SER A 210 0.71 -9.29 1.38
CA SER A 210 0.06 -10.15 2.39
C SER A 210 -1.22 -10.79 1.88
N ASN A 211 -1.92 -10.17 0.94
CA ASN A 211 -3.12 -10.75 0.35
C ASN A 211 -2.84 -11.71 -0.81
N ALA A 212 -1.62 -11.69 -1.35
CA ALA A 212 -1.20 -12.56 -2.44
C ALA A 212 -0.67 -13.93 -1.97
N TYR A 213 -0.31 -14.07 -0.69
CA TYR A 213 0.26 -15.29 -0.07
C TYR A 213 -0.63 -15.80 1.06
#